data_AF-A0A1U7LN04-F1
#
_entry.id   AF-A0A1U7LN04-F1
#
_cell.length_a   1.000
_cell.length_b   1.000
_cell.length_c   1.000
_cell.angle_alpha   90.00
_cell.angle_beta   90.00
_cell.angle_gamma   90.00
#
_symmetry.space_group_name_H-M   'P 1'
#
loop_
_entity.id
_entity.type
_entity.pdbx_description
1 polymer ?
#
loop_
_entity_poly.entity_id
_entity_poly.type
_entity_poly.pdbx_seq_one_letter_code
_entity_poly.pdbx_strand_id
1 'polypeptide(L)'
;MTSYIEINVQSNMDGIEKIESTLKFAHVYGKHSNDKRVGYEDELEVAYFSGYINKDIAFLHKSSKTLIQADLLFNLPATEQYGSKEAALSGIARLVHTHFSPHSRLHRWLLMAGAKDKAAMKRDASTVADWEFNRVIPCHGDIIETGGKQAWLSAYESFLSPEGHKTN
;
A
#
# COMPACT_ATOMS: atom_id res chain seq x y z
N MET A 1 25.00 28.61 11.31
CA MET A 1 23.77 27.86 11.62
C MET A 1 23.93 26.48 11.03
N THR A 2 24.09 25.46 11.86
CA THR A 2 24.15 24.07 11.42
C THR A 2 22.72 23.65 11.08
N SER A 3 22.38 23.57 9.80
CA SER A 3 21.11 23.00 9.36
C SER A 3 21.16 21.49 9.59
N TYR A 4 20.54 21.02 10.66
CA TYR A 4 20.28 19.60 10.82
C TYR A 4 19.27 19.19 9.75
N ILE A 5 19.54 18.09 9.05
CA ILE A 5 18.52 17.38 8.28
C ILE A 5 17.58 16.80 9.34
N GLU A 6 16.43 17.43 9.57
CA GLU A 6 15.35 16.81 10.36
C GLU A 6 14.83 15.60 9.58
N ILE A 7 15.27 14.40 9.96
CA ILE A 7 14.69 13.17 9.47
C ILE A 7 13.33 13.02 10.15
N ASN A 8 12.29 13.53 9.49
CA ASN A 8 10.91 13.38 9.94
C ASN A 8 10.46 11.94 9.69
N VAL A 9 10.61 11.09 10.71
CA VAL A 9 10.16 9.70 10.66
C VAL A 9 8.62 9.68 10.72
N GLN A 10 8.02 8.87 9.85
CA GLN A 10 6.60 8.55 9.85
C GLN A 10 6.42 7.06 10.16
N SER A 11 5.43 6.74 10.97
CA SER A 11 5.11 5.38 11.35
C SER A 11 3.62 5.25 11.65
N ASN A 12 3.13 4.01 11.61
CA ASN A 12 1.81 3.67 12.13
C ASN A 12 1.90 3.49 13.66
N MET A 13 0.76 3.67 14.34
CA MET A 13 0.69 3.73 15.80
C MET A 13 1.26 2.48 16.49
N ASP A 14 1.03 1.29 15.93
CA ASP A 14 1.41 0.00 16.52
C ASP A 14 2.94 -0.23 16.54
N GLY A 15 3.70 0.43 15.66
CA GLY A 15 5.16 0.35 15.62
C GLY A 15 5.86 1.29 16.61
N ILE A 16 5.19 2.34 17.07
CA ILE A 16 5.80 3.44 17.85
C ILE A 16 5.99 3.08 19.33
N GLU A 17 5.10 2.28 19.90
CA GLU A 17 5.17 1.89 21.32
C GLU A 17 6.48 1.16 21.67
N LYS A 18 7.19 0.64 20.66
CA LYS A 18 8.46 -0.09 20.79
C LYS A 18 9.70 0.73 20.43
N ILE A 19 9.55 1.97 19.96
CA ILE A 19 10.66 2.82 19.52
C ILE A 19 11.11 3.71 20.68
N GLU A 20 12.43 3.86 20.86
CA GLU A 20 13.02 4.62 21.98
C GLU A 20 12.44 6.03 22.11
N SER A 21 12.16 6.41 23.37
CA SER A 21 11.52 7.67 23.80
C SER A 21 12.23 8.97 23.38
N THR A 22 13.37 8.90 22.70
CA THR A 22 14.17 10.05 22.23
C THR A 22 13.79 10.53 20.83
N LEU A 23 13.06 9.73 20.05
CA LEU A 23 12.64 10.08 18.70
C LEU A 23 11.41 10.99 18.72
N LYS A 24 11.51 12.12 18.02
CA LYS A 24 10.39 13.05 17.79
C LYS A 24 9.78 12.78 16.42
N PHE A 25 8.55 12.25 16.42
CA PHE A 25 7.80 12.06 15.18
C PHE A 25 7.05 13.34 14.80
N ALA A 26 7.23 13.82 13.58
CA ALA A 26 6.45 14.95 13.06
C ALA A 26 4.97 14.60 12.91
N HIS A 27 4.69 13.38 12.46
CA HIS A 27 3.35 12.84 12.29
C HIS A 27 3.28 11.35 12.65
N VAL A 28 2.12 10.92 13.16
CA VAL A 28 1.84 9.52 13.50
C VAL A 28 0.44 9.19 12.99
N TYR A 29 0.37 8.35 11.95
CA TYR A 29 -0.92 7.95 11.39
C TYR A 29 -1.66 7.02 12.35
N GLY A 30 -2.97 7.23 12.47
CA GLY A 30 -3.83 6.53 13.42
C GLY A 30 -3.85 7.13 14.82
N LYS A 31 -2.94 8.07 15.14
CA LYS A 31 -2.94 8.82 16.41
C LYS A 31 -3.30 10.30 16.22
N HIS A 32 -2.79 10.91 15.16
CA HIS A 32 -3.07 12.30 14.81
C HIS A 32 -4.08 12.38 13.66
N SER A 33 -4.80 13.51 13.54
CA SER A 33 -5.66 13.75 12.36
C SER A 33 -4.81 13.81 11.11
N ASN A 34 -5.28 13.16 10.03
CA ASN A 34 -4.65 13.20 8.72
C ASN A 34 -4.62 14.62 8.10
N ASP A 35 -5.38 15.58 8.65
CA ASP A 35 -5.38 16.98 8.19
C ASP A 35 -4.14 17.77 8.66
N LYS A 36 -3.34 17.21 9.57
CA LYS A 36 -2.14 17.87 10.08
C LYS A 36 -1.06 17.87 9.00
N ARG A 37 -0.84 19.04 8.39
CA ARG A 37 0.27 19.28 7.47
C ARG A 37 1.62 19.23 8.20
N VAL A 38 2.58 18.53 7.62
CA VAL A 38 3.95 18.36 8.13
C VAL A 38 5.02 18.57 7.06
N GLY A 39 4.65 19.13 5.90
CA GLY A 39 5.57 19.75 4.95
C GLY A 39 5.82 18.97 3.66
N TYR A 40 5.29 17.76 3.52
CA TYR A 40 5.42 16.97 2.28
C TYR A 40 4.19 17.08 1.37
N GLU A 41 3.09 17.70 1.82
CA GLU A 41 1.77 17.59 1.19
C GLU A 41 1.70 18.21 -0.20
N ASP A 42 2.67 19.06 -0.57
CA ASP A 42 2.77 19.63 -1.91
C ASP A 42 3.35 18.60 -2.90
N GLU A 43 4.10 17.60 -2.41
CA GLU A 43 4.75 16.56 -3.21
C GLU A 43 4.07 15.20 -3.11
N LEU A 44 3.50 14.87 -1.95
CA LEU A 44 2.88 13.57 -1.67
C LEU A 44 1.40 13.67 -1.30
N GLU A 45 0.59 12.75 -1.80
CA GLU A 45 -0.69 12.38 -1.15
C GLU A 45 -0.47 11.17 -0.25
N VAL A 46 -1.26 11.04 0.82
CA VAL A 46 -1.15 9.92 1.76
C VAL A 46 -2.52 9.35 2.13
N ALA A 47 -2.60 8.02 2.21
CA ALA A 47 -3.78 7.30 2.67
C ALA A 47 -3.35 6.24 3.68
N TYR A 48 -3.90 6.32 4.89
CA TYR A 48 -3.66 5.36 5.97
C TYR A 48 -4.81 4.35 6.05
N PHE A 49 -4.51 3.07 5.85
CA PHE A 49 -5.49 2.00 5.80
C PHE A 49 -5.80 1.47 7.20
N SER A 50 -6.51 2.27 7.99
CA SER A 50 -6.85 1.93 9.39
C SER A 50 -7.69 0.65 9.52
N GLY A 51 -8.40 0.28 8.45
CA GLY A 51 -9.24 -0.91 8.38
C GLY A 51 -8.51 -2.20 7.97
N TYR A 52 -7.23 -2.12 7.60
CA TYR A 52 -6.45 -3.30 7.22
C TYR A 52 -5.66 -3.86 8.42
N ILE A 53 -5.46 -5.18 8.46
CA ILE A 53 -4.77 -5.84 9.57
C ILE A 53 -3.36 -5.29 9.83
N ASN A 54 -2.64 -4.92 8.76
CA ASN A 54 -1.30 -4.36 8.85
C ASN A 54 -1.26 -2.85 9.12
N LYS A 55 -2.41 -2.17 8.99
CA LYS A 55 -2.52 -0.71 9.10
C LYS A 55 -1.46 0.01 8.26
N ASP A 56 -1.39 -0.38 6.98
CA ASP A 56 -0.40 0.13 6.04
C ASP A 56 -0.73 1.55 5.56
N ILE A 57 0.27 2.18 4.93
CA ILE A 57 0.16 3.52 4.36
C ILE A 57 0.50 3.45 2.87
N ALA A 58 -0.32 4.12 2.05
CA ALA A 58 -0.03 4.38 0.65
C ALA A 58 0.37 5.85 0.46
N PHE A 59 1.40 6.08 -0.35
CA PHE A 59 1.92 7.39 -0.73
C PHE A 59 1.81 7.56 -2.25
N LEU A 60 1.31 8.70 -2.72
CA LEU A 60 1.44 9.08 -4.12
C LEU A 60 2.47 10.20 -4.23
N HIS A 61 3.56 9.96 -4.95
CA HIS A 61 4.38 11.07 -5.42
C HIS A 61 3.74 11.70 -6.65
N LYS A 62 3.26 12.95 -6.50
CA LYS A 62 2.39 13.63 -7.47
C LYS A 62 3.10 13.85 -8.80
N SER A 63 4.32 14.37 -8.76
CA SER A 63 5.05 14.78 -9.98
C SER A 63 5.41 13.59 -10.88
N SER A 64 5.79 12.45 -10.30
CA SER A 64 6.10 11.22 -11.04
C SER A 64 4.91 10.27 -11.19
N LYS A 65 3.72 10.64 -10.70
CA LYS A 65 2.49 9.83 -10.77
C LYS A 65 2.74 8.38 -10.32
N THR A 66 3.48 8.23 -9.21
CA THR A 66 3.96 6.96 -8.69
C THR A 66 3.36 6.68 -7.33
N LEU A 67 2.59 5.59 -7.25
CA LEU A 67 2.09 5.04 -5.99
C LEU A 67 3.19 4.19 -5.33
N ILE A 68 3.44 4.42 -4.06
CA ILE A 68 4.36 3.66 -3.22
C ILE A 68 3.55 3.13 -2.05
N GLN A 69 3.58 1.83 -1.81
CA GLN A 69 2.74 1.21 -0.79
C GLN A 69 3.39 -0.05 -0.22
N ALA A 70 2.99 -0.42 0.99
CA ALA A 70 3.47 -1.61 1.68
C ALA A 70 2.80 -2.90 1.15
N ASP A 71 1.94 -3.54 1.96
CA ASP A 71 1.26 -4.81 1.63
C ASP A 71 -0.18 -4.60 1.15
N LEU A 72 -0.45 -3.45 0.51
CA LEU A 72 -1.75 -3.06 -0.05
C LEU A 72 -1.90 -3.50 -1.51
N LEU A 73 -0.81 -3.87 -2.19
CA LEU A 73 -0.83 -4.40 -3.56
C LEU A 73 0.41 -5.28 -3.80
N PHE A 74 0.21 -6.51 -4.27
CA PHE A 74 1.30 -7.43 -4.61
C PHE A 74 1.39 -7.63 -6.11
N ASN A 75 2.61 -7.69 -6.64
CA ASN A 75 2.87 -7.93 -8.06
C ASN A 75 3.97 -8.99 -8.25
N LEU A 76 3.77 -10.18 -7.67
CA LEU A 76 4.75 -11.26 -7.76
C LEU A 76 4.79 -11.86 -9.19
N PRO A 77 5.93 -12.44 -9.61
CA PRO A 77 7.19 -12.62 -8.86
C PRO A 77 7.94 -11.30 -8.58
N ALA A 78 8.84 -11.27 -7.59
CA ALA A 78 9.61 -10.08 -7.21
C ALA A 78 11.06 -10.16 -7.72
N THR A 79 11.20 -10.55 -8.98
CA THR A 79 12.49 -10.82 -9.63
C THR A 79 13.43 -9.61 -9.58
N GLU A 80 12.91 -8.38 -9.68
CA GLU A 80 13.69 -7.15 -9.53
C GLU A 80 14.17 -6.92 -8.09
N GLN A 81 13.37 -7.31 -7.08
CA GLN A 81 13.64 -7.06 -5.66
C GLN A 81 14.58 -8.09 -5.05
N TYR A 82 14.38 -9.38 -5.35
CA TYR A 82 15.12 -10.47 -4.72
C TYR A 82 16.00 -11.27 -5.70
N GLY A 83 15.94 -10.98 -7.00
CA GLY A 83 16.77 -11.63 -8.02
C GLY A 83 16.51 -13.14 -8.10
N SER A 84 17.57 -13.92 -8.34
CA SER A 84 17.49 -15.38 -8.46
C SER A 84 17.18 -16.14 -7.16
N LYS A 85 17.07 -15.46 -6.01
CA LYS A 85 16.87 -16.10 -4.69
C LYS A 85 15.48 -16.72 -4.53
N GLU A 86 14.51 -16.31 -5.33
CA GLU A 86 13.15 -16.85 -5.36
C GLU A 86 13.05 -18.20 -6.06
N ALA A 87 14.10 -18.59 -6.79
CA ALA A 87 14.19 -19.88 -7.47
C ALA A 87 14.16 -21.08 -6.50
N ALA A 88 14.28 -20.85 -5.19
CA ALA A 88 14.18 -21.87 -4.15
C ALA A 88 12.74 -22.34 -3.86
N LEU A 89 11.71 -21.61 -4.30
CA LEU A 89 10.31 -22.04 -4.12
C LEU A 89 9.99 -23.20 -5.07
N SER A 90 9.34 -24.24 -4.53
CA SER A 90 8.92 -25.43 -5.29
C SER A 90 7.44 -25.76 -5.10
N GLY A 91 6.89 -26.55 -6.02
CA GLY A 91 5.50 -27.03 -5.96
C GLY A 91 4.45 -25.90 -5.90
N ILE A 92 3.47 -26.05 -5.00
CA ILE A 92 2.35 -25.12 -4.83
C ILE A 92 2.84 -23.73 -4.40
N ALA A 93 3.90 -23.64 -3.59
CA ALA A 93 4.43 -22.36 -3.15
C ALA A 93 4.97 -21.52 -4.32
N ARG A 94 5.63 -22.17 -5.28
CA ARG A 94 6.06 -21.50 -6.53
C ARG A 94 4.85 -21.07 -7.36
N LEU A 95 3.82 -21.90 -7.48
CA LEU A 95 2.62 -21.57 -8.25
C LEU A 95 1.87 -20.38 -7.65
N VAL A 96 1.70 -20.34 -6.32
CA VAL A 96 1.11 -19.19 -5.63
C VAL A 96 1.96 -17.96 -5.87
N HIS A 97 3.27 -18.04 -5.63
CA HIS A 97 4.18 -16.92 -5.84
C HIS A 97 4.13 -16.39 -7.27
N THR A 98 4.13 -17.24 -8.30
CA THR A 98 4.12 -16.77 -9.69
C THR A 98 2.78 -16.20 -10.16
N HIS A 99 1.68 -16.49 -9.47
CA HIS A 99 0.34 -16.04 -9.87
C HIS A 99 -0.27 -15.02 -8.89
N PHE A 100 0.47 -14.62 -7.86
CA PHE A 100 0.00 -13.64 -6.88
C PHE A 100 0.24 -12.21 -7.39
N SER A 101 -0.65 -11.80 -8.28
CA SER A 101 -0.64 -10.49 -8.92
C SER A 101 -1.88 -9.67 -8.55
N PRO A 102 -1.93 -8.36 -8.88
CA PRO A 102 -3.06 -7.50 -8.56
C PRO A 102 -4.38 -7.99 -9.16
N HIS A 103 -4.29 -8.69 -10.30
CA HIS A 103 -5.44 -9.20 -11.06
C HIS A 103 -5.95 -10.55 -10.55
N SER A 104 -5.17 -11.22 -9.69
CA SER A 104 -5.50 -12.56 -9.21
C SER A 104 -6.66 -12.55 -8.20
N ARG A 105 -7.51 -13.58 -8.27
CA ARG A 105 -8.56 -13.81 -7.26
C ARG A 105 -7.98 -14.04 -5.87
N LEU A 106 -6.78 -14.62 -5.80
CA LEU A 106 -6.09 -14.90 -4.55
C LEU A 106 -5.68 -13.60 -3.84
N HIS A 107 -5.16 -12.61 -4.58
CA HIS A 107 -4.84 -11.30 -4.02
C HIS A 107 -6.09 -10.57 -3.50
N ARG A 108 -7.17 -10.55 -4.30
CA ARG A 108 -8.47 -10.01 -3.85
C ARG A 108 -8.97 -10.66 -2.57
N TRP A 109 -8.87 -12.00 -2.50
CA TRP A 109 -9.25 -12.75 -1.30
C TRP A 109 -8.38 -12.39 -0.09
N LEU A 110 -7.06 -12.22 -0.28
CA LEU A 110 -6.15 -11.81 0.81
C LEU A 110 -6.55 -10.44 1.37
N LEU A 111 -6.79 -9.45 0.50
CA LEU A 111 -7.22 -8.12 0.93
C LEU A 111 -8.54 -8.17 1.71
N MET A 112 -9.51 -8.99 1.25
CA MET A 112 -10.78 -9.19 1.94
C MET A 112 -10.63 -9.90 3.29
N ALA A 113 -9.73 -10.88 3.39
CA ALA A 113 -9.46 -11.62 4.63
C ALA A 113 -8.71 -10.75 5.66
N GLY A 114 -7.85 -9.85 5.19
CA GLY A 114 -7.11 -8.89 6.02
C GLY A 114 -7.94 -7.67 6.44
N ALA A 115 -9.09 -7.40 5.81
CA ALA A 115 -9.97 -6.29 6.15
C ALA A 115 -10.66 -6.51 7.51
N LYS A 116 -10.21 -5.76 8.53
CA LYS A 116 -10.83 -5.69 9.86
C LYS A 116 -12.01 -4.73 9.92
N ASP A 117 -11.97 -3.69 9.09
CA ASP A 117 -13.07 -2.77 8.84
C ASP A 117 -13.23 -2.55 7.33
N LYS A 118 -14.29 -3.13 6.76
CA LYS A 118 -14.56 -3.06 5.32
C LYS A 118 -14.98 -1.66 4.87
N ALA A 119 -15.64 -0.88 5.73
CA ALA A 119 -16.05 0.48 5.40
C ALA A 119 -14.84 1.41 5.32
N ALA A 120 -13.91 1.29 6.28
CA ALA A 120 -12.63 1.98 6.24
C ALA A 120 -11.80 1.56 5.02
N MET A 121 -11.69 0.25 4.74
CA MET A 121 -11.01 -0.25 3.53
C MET A 121 -11.60 0.33 2.25
N LYS A 122 -12.94 0.38 2.13
CA LYS A 122 -13.60 0.98 0.97
C LYS A 122 -13.28 2.46 0.83
N ARG A 123 -13.38 3.23 1.91
CA ARG A 123 -13.02 4.66 1.93
C ARG A 123 -11.59 4.86 1.45
N ASP A 124 -10.64 4.18 2.08
CA ASP A 124 -9.21 4.39 1.83
C ASP A 124 -8.81 3.90 0.43
N ALA A 125 -9.36 2.76 -0.03
CA ALA A 125 -9.18 2.28 -1.38
C ALA A 125 -9.77 3.23 -2.44
N SER A 126 -10.91 3.87 -2.13
CA SER A 126 -11.54 4.85 -3.02
C SER A 126 -10.68 6.12 -3.11
N THR A 127 -10.16 6.61 -1.98
CA THR A 127 -9.22 7.75 -1.97
C THR A 127 -8.03 7.51 -2.89
N VAL A 128 -7.37 6.35 -2.77
CA VAL A 128 -6.26 6.00 -3.67
C VAL A 128 -6.77 5.85 -5.12
N ALA A 129 -7.95 5.26 -5.31
CA ALA A 129 -8.59 5.14 -6.62
C ALA A 129 -9.07 6.48 -7.23
N ASP A 130 -8.97 7.60 -6.53
CA ASP A 130 -9.22 8.94 -7.08
C ASP A 130 -7.92 9.67 -7.48
N TRP A 131 -6.77 9.24 -6.95
CA TRP A 131 -5.47 9.83 -7.26
C TRP A 131 -5.00 9.61 -8.71
N GLU A 132 -4.23 10.54 -9.27
CA GLU A 132 -3.67 10.39 -10.61
C GLU A 132 -2.30 9.68 -10.58
N PHE A 133 -2.28 8.37 -10.86
CA PHE A 133 -1.05 7.58 -10.92
C PHE A 133 -1.06 6.54 -12.05
N ASN A 134 0.13 6.21 -12.55
CA ASN A 134 0.33 5.18 -13.58
C ASN A 134 1.34 4.11 -13.15
N ARG A 135 2.26 4.46 -12.27
CA ARG A 135 3.33 3.58 -11.78
C ARG A 135 3.06 3.14 -10.35
N VAL A 136 3.40 1.90 -9.99
CA VAL A 136 3.31 1.39 -8.61
C VAL A 136 4.61 0.71 -8.20
N ILE A 137 5.16 1.12 -7.07
CA ILE A 137 6.25 0.44 -6.37
C ILE A 137 5.65 -0.35 -5.20
N PRO A 138 5.54 -1.68 -5.30
CA PRO A 138 5.05 -2.50 -4.20
C PRO A 138 6.18 -2.90 -3.23
N CYS A 139 5.82 -3.27 -1.99
CA CYS A 139 6.75 -3.92 -1.05
C CYS A 139 7.15 -5.33 -1.51
N HIS A 140 6.23 -6.00 -2.23
CA HIS A 140 6.39 -7.35 -2.72
C HIS A 140 5.97 -7.46 -4.19
N GLY A 141 6.96 -7.66 -5.07
CA GLY A 141 6.74 -7.82 -6.50
C GLY A 141 7.58 -6.89 -7.35
N ASP A 142 7.56 -7.14 -8.65
CA ASP A 142 8.18 -6.26 -9.63
C ASP A 142 7.42 -4.94 -9.75
N ILE A 143 8.14 -3.89 -10.17
CA ILE A 143 7.53 -2.58 -10.34
C ILE A 143 6.50 -2.61 -11.48
N ILE A 144 5.31 -2.06 -11.22
CA ILE A 144 4.33 -1.83 -12.27
C ILE A 144 4.67 -0.47 -12.90
N GLU A 145 5.44 -0.47 -13.99
CA GLU A 145 5.87 0.76 -14.67
C GLU A 145 4.69 1.52 -15.32
N THR A 146 3.68 0.79 -15.81
CA THR A 146 2.47 1.35 -16.44
C THR A 146 1.23 0.54 -16.09
N GLY A 147 0.06 1.16 -16.09
CA GLY A 147 -1.22 0.49 -15.80
C GLY A 147 -1.52 0.35 -14.32
N GLY A 148 -0.79 1.05 -13.44
CA GLY A 148 -0.95 1.00 -12.00
C GLY A 148 -2.38 1.25 -11.52
N LYS A 149 -3.10 2.17 -12.17
CA LYS A 149 -4.51 2.44 -11.86
C LYS A 149 -5.39 1.21 -12.04
N GLN A 150 -5.22 0.49 -13.14
CA GLN A 150 -6.00 -0.72 -13.46
C GLN A 150 -5.63 -1.86 -12.51
N ALA A 151 -4.36 -2.00 -12.16
CA ALA A 151 -3.91 -2.95 -11.15
C ALA A 151 -4.58 -2.70 -9.79
N TRP A 152 -4.63 -1.44 -9.34
CA TRP A 152 -5.31 -1.06 -8.10
C TRP A 152 -6.81 -1.36 -8.14
N LEU A 153 -7.51 -0.90 -9.17
CA LEU A 153 -8.95 -1.14 -9.33
C LEU A 153 -9.26 -2.65 -9.37
N SER A 154 -8.42 -3.44 -10.04
CA SER A 154 -8.59 -4.88 -10.12
C SER A 154 -8.34 -5.59 -8.78
N ALA A 155 -7.40 -5.11 -7.97
CA ALA A 155 -7.12 -5.66 -6.64
C ALA A 155 -8.22 -5.32 -5.63
N TYR A 156 -8.77 -4.11 -5.71
CA TYR A 156 -9.76 -3.58 -4.77
C TYR A 156 -11.21 -3.68 -5.28
N GLU A 157 -11.45 -4.43 -6.35
CA GLU A 157 -12.77 -4.62 -6.97
C GLU A 157 -13.87 -4.94 -5.94
N SER A 158 -13.57 -5.80 -4.96
CA SER A 158 -14.53 -6.19 -3.92
C SER A 158 -14.94 -5.06 -2.95
N PHE A 159 -14.17 -3.98 -2.90
CA PHE A 159 -14.46 -2.78 -2.10
C PHE A 159 -15.03 -1.64 -2.95
N LEU A 160 -14.57 -1.52 -4.20
CA LEU A 160 -14.86 -0.38 -5.07
C LEU A 160 -16.07 -0.59 -5.98
N SER A 161 -16.41 -1.83 -6.31
CA SER A 161 -17.61 -2.11 -7.08
C SER A 161 -18.86 -1.74 -6.27
N PRO A 162 -19.89 -1.13 -6.88
CA PRO A 162 -21.20 -1.03 -6.27
C PRO A 162 -21.65 -2.45 -5.87
N GLU A 163 -22.08 -2.66 -4.63
CA GLU A 163 -22.55 -3.97 -4.20
C GLU A 163 -23.66 -4.45 -5.15
N GLY A 164 -23.39 -5.47 -5.97
CA GLY A 164 -24.43 -6.03 -6.84
C GLY A 164 -24.04 -6.48 -8.24
N HIS A 165 -22.90 -7.15 -8.44
CA HIS A 165 -22.78 -8.09 -9.55
C HIS A 165 -22.51 -9.49 -9.00
N LYS A 166 -23.60 -10.18 -8.65
CA LYS A 166 -23.63 -11.63 -8.73
C LYS A 166 -23.41 -11.97 -10.20
N THR A 167 -22.23 -12.43 -10.55
CA THR A 167 -22.03 -13.12 -11.82
C THR A 167 -22.84 -14.41 -11.76
N ASN A 168 -23.83 -14.52 -12.64
CA ASN A 168 -24.58 -15.75 -12.91
C ASN A 168 -23.64 -16.88 -13.33
#